data_AF-A0A9N9NM76-F1
#
_entry.id   AF-A0A9N9NM76-F1
#
_cell.length_a   1.000
_cell.length_b   1.000
_cell.length_c   1.000
_cell.angle_alpha   90.00
_cell.angle_beta   90.00
_cell.angle_gamma   90.00
#
_symmetry.space_group_name_H-M   'P 1'
#
loop_
_entity.id
_entity.type
_entity.pdbx_description
1 polymer ?
#
loop_
_entity_poly.entity_id
_entity_poly.type
_entity_poly.pdbx_seq_one_letter_code
_entity_poly.pdbx_strand_id
1 'polypeptide(L)' 'LENCKGRAITNFYNGSHYLKKFVEHNHSPQPSNAKVAEIIGQIKQKARVTRDKPSQIIQDITS' A
#
# COMPACT_ATOMS: atom_id res chain seq x y z
N LEU A 1 -15.48 -3.90 -7.21
CA LEU A 1 -14.90 -4.79 -6.19
C LEU A 1 -15.66 -4.65 -4.86
N GLU A 2 -16.97 -4.44 -4.95
CA GLU A 2 -17.84 -4.32 -3.78
C GLU A 2 -17.93 -5.73 -3.16
N ASN A 3 -17.84 -5.85 -1.84
CA ASN A 3 -17.91 -7.11 -1.06
C ASN A 3 -16.67 -8.04 -1.10
N CYS A 4 -15.46 -7.47 -1.07
CA CYS A 4 -14.26 -8.24 -0.76
C CYS A 4 -14.35 -8.86 0.65
N LYS A 5 -14.10 -10.18 0.76
CA LYS A 5 -14.02 -10.89 2.05
C LYS A 5 -12.59 -11.14 2.53
N GLY A 6 -11.59 -10.77 1.72
CA GLY A 6 -10.18 -11.00 2.02
C GLY A 6 -9.72 -10.18 3.22
N ARG A 7 -8.99 -10.82 4.14
CA ARG A 7 -8.42 -10.15 5.32
C ARG A 7 -7.18 -10.90 5.78
N ALA A 8 -6.14 -10.17 6.17
CA ALA A 8 -4.99 -10.71 6.87
C ALA A 8 -4.92 -10.20 8.31
N ILE A 9 -4.41 -11.03 9.22
CA ILE A 9 -4.05 -10.63 10.57
C ILE A 9 -2.56 -10.92 10.74
N THR A 10 -1.81 -9.88 11.07
CA THR A 10 -0.37 -9.96 11.33
C THR A 10 -0.07 -9.71 12.80
N ASN A 11 1.00 -10.33 13.28
CA ASN A 11 1.58 -10.02 14.58
C ASN A 11 2.85 -9.20 14.35
N PHE A 12 3.01 -8.10 15.08
CA PHE A 12 4.27 -7.37 15.13
C PHE A 12 5.14 -7.95 16.25
N TYR A 13 6.33 -8.43 15.90
CA TYR A 13 7.31 -8.98 16.84
C TYR A 13 8.73 -8.66 16.37
N ASN A 14 9.58 -8.20 17.28
CA ASN A 14 10.99 -7.89 17.02
C ASN A 14 11.23 -7.00 15.77
N GLY A 15 10.45 -5.92 15.62
CA GLY A 15 10.57 -4.99 14.50
C GLY A 15 10.00 -5.49 13.16
N SER A 16 9.43 -6.70 13.11
CA SER A 16 8.91 -7.32 11.89
C SER A 16 7.45 -7.76 12.04
N HIS A 17 6.72 -7.77 10.93
CA HIS A 17 5.35 -8.30 10.88
C HIS A 17 5.33 -9.73 10.35
N TYR A 18 4.65 -10.63 11.05
CA TYR A 18 4.46 -12.03 10.65
C TYR A 18 2.98 -12.29 10.37
N LEU A 19 2.69 -12.99 9.27
CA LEU A 19 1.32 -13.39 8.93
C LEU A 19 0.84 -14.48 9.89
N LYS A 20 -0.20 -14.21 10.68
CA LYS A 20 -0.80 -15.17 11.61
C LYS A 20 -1.91 -15.98 10.96
N LYS A 21 -2.80 -15.30 10.23
CA LYS A 21 -3.93 -15.91 9.54
C LYS A 21 -4.44 -15.00 8.44
N PHE A 22 -5.08 -15.59 7.43
CA PHE A 22 -5.77 -14.84 6.40
C PHE A 22 -7.05 -15.55 5.95
N VAL A 23 -7.93 -14.77 5.31
CA VAL A 23 -9.09 -15.23 4.56
C VAL A 23 -8.83 -14.84 3.11
N GLU A 24 -9.03 -15.80 2.20
CA GLU A 24 -8.82 -15.58 0.77
C GLU A 24 -9.78 -14.54 0.20
N HIS A 25 -9.32 -13.87 -0.85
CA HIS A 25 -10.12 -12.95 -1.63
C HIS A 25 -11.11 -13.73 -2.51
N ASN A 26 -12.35 -13.27 -2.58
CA ASN A 26 -13.39 -13.80 -3.47
C ASN A 26 -13.30 -13.21 -4.90
N HIS A 27 -12.13 -12.71 -5.28
CA HIS A 27 -11.88 -12.08 -6.57
C HIS A 27 -10.41 -12.29 -6.94
N SER A 28 -10.12 -12.29 -8.24
CA SER A 28 -8.75 -12.31 -8.73
C SER A 28 -7.99 -11.06 -8.30
N PRO A 29 -6.65 -11.15 -8.14
CA PRO A 29 -5.82 -9.98 -7.91
C PRO A 29 -6.01 -8.95 -9.03
N GLN A 30 -5.93 -7.66 -8.66
CA GLN A 30 -5.95 -6.55 -9.62
C GLN A 30 -4.63 -5.77 -9.49
N PRO A 31 -3.57 -6.18 -10.22
CA PRO A 31 -2.22 -5.64 -10.05
C PRO A 31 -2.12 -4.13 -10.27
N SER A 32 -2.88 -3.58 -11.22
CA SER A 32 -2.93 -2.13 -11.47
C SER A 32 -3.36 -1.34 -10.24
N ASN A 33 -4.40 -1.79 -9.54
CA ASN A 33 -4.90 -1.13 -8.34
C ASN A 33 -3.91 -1.22 -7.18
N ALA A 34 -3.23 -2.36 -7.03
CA ALA A 34 -2.17 -2.51 -6.04
C ALA A 34 -1.02 -1.54 -6.31
N LYS A 35 -0.60 -1.40 -7.57
CA LYS A 35 0.46 -0.46 -7.95
C LYS A 35 0.08 1.00 -7.72
N VAL A 36 -1.15 1.37 -8.05
CA VAL A 36 -1.68 2.72 -7.79
C VAL A 36 -1.72 3.00 -6.29
N ALA A 37 -2.18 2.05 -5.47
CA ALA A 37 -2.22 2.22 -4.01
C ALA A 37 -0.81 2.37 -3.40
N GLU A 38 0.18 1.61 -3.90
CA GLU A 38 1.58 1.74 -3.52
C GLU A 38 2.12 3.14 -3.82
N ILE A 39 1.95 3.62 -5.06
CA ILE A 39 2.40 4.95 -5.51
C ILE A 39 1.76 6.05 -4.64
N ILE A 40 0.46 5.96 -4.36
CA ILE A 40 -0.24 6.91 -3.48
C ILE A 40 0.36 6.88 -2.06
N GLY A 41 0.69 5.70 -1.55
CA GLY A 41 1.35 5.54 -0.25
C GLY A 41 2.70 6.25 -0.19
N GLN A 42 3.54 6.05 -1.21
CA GLN A 42 4.85 6.69 -1.33
C GLN A 42 4.73 8.22 -1.43
N ILE A 43 3.79 8.73 -2.24
CA ILE A 43 3.53 10.17 -2.37
C ILE A 43 3.17 10.76 -1.00
N LYS A 44 2.27 10.12 -0.26
CA LYS A 44 1.85 10.58 1.08
C LYS A 44 2.99 10.54 2.09
N GLN A 45 3.83 9.50 2.04
CA GLN A 45 4.99 9.39 2.92
C GLN A 45 5.99 10.50 2.65
N LYS A 46 6.35 10.71 1.38
CA LYS A 46 7.31 11.75 0.98
C LYS A 46 6.79 13.15 1.29
N ALA A 47 5.50 13.41 1.07
CA ALA A 47 4.87 14.68 1.43
C ALA A 47 4.86 14.96 2.94
N ARG A 48 4.89 13.92 3.78
CA ARG A 48 4.97 14.08 5.25
C ARG A 48 6.38 14.38 5.75
N VAL A 49 7.40 13.88 5.07
CA VAL A 49 8.80 13.94 5.54
C VAL A 49 9.64 15.00 4.83
N THR A 50 9.14 15.57 3.74
CA THR A 50 9.85 16.59 2.93
C THR A 50 9.04 17.88 2.85
N ARG A 51 9.69 18.96 2.40
CA ARG A 51 9.04 20.24 2.02
C ARG A 51 8.98 20.42 0.50
N ASP A 52 9.17 19.34 -0.25
CA ASP A 52 9.14 19.34 -1.70
C ASP A 52 7.76 19.74 -2.20
N LYS A 53 7.70 20.41 -3.36
CA LYS A 53 6.41 20.74 -3.97
C LYS A 53 5.71 19.46 -4.43
N PRO A 54 4.37 19.42 -4.42
CA PRO A 54 3.63 18.23 -4.89
C PRO A 54 4.06 17.73 -6.27
N SER A 55 4.35 18.63 -7.21
CA SER A 55 4.81 18.26 -8.56
C SER A 55 6.16 17.54 -8.56
N GLN A 56 7.09 17.94 -7.69
CA GLN A 56 8.41 17.30 -7.56
C GLN A 56 8.29 15.91 -6.94
N ILE A 57 7.42 15.77 -5.92
CA ILE A 57 7.13 14.48 -5.28
C ILE A 57 6.52 13.50 -6.30
N ILE A 58 5.56 13.97 -7.10
CA ILE A 58 4.91 13.14 -8.12
C ILE A 58 5.94 12.73 -9.18
N GLN A 59 6.69 13.69 -9.74
CA GLN A 59 7.71 13.39 -10.75
C GLN A 59 8.73 12.38 -10.27
N ASP A 60 9.28 12.55 -9.07
CA ASP A 60 10.30 11.64 -8.53
C ASP A 60 9.80 10.20 -8.36
N ILE A 61 8.52 10.01 -7.99
CA ILE A 61 7.94 8.69 -7.77
C ILE A 61 7.48 8.02 -9.07
N THR A 62 7.13 8.81 -10.09
CA THR A 62 6.62 8.28 -11.38
C THR A 62 7.65 8.24 -12.50
N SER A 63 8.85 8.78 -12.31
CA SER A 63 9.97 8.71 -13.27
C SER A 63 10.62 7.33 -13.26
#